data_AF-A0A7Z9TGJ4-F1
#
_entry.id   AF-A0A7Z9TGJ4-F1
#
_cell.length_a   1.000
_cell.length_b   1.000
_cell.length_c   1.000
_cell.angle_alpha   90.00
_cell.angle_beta   90.00
_cell.angle_gamma   90.00
#
_symmetry.space_group_name_H-M   'P 1'
#
loop_
_entity.id
_entity.type
_entity.pdbx_description
1 polymer ?
#
loop_
_entity_poly.entity_id
_entity_poly.type
_entity_poly.pdbx_seq_one_letter_code
_entity_poly.pdbx_strand_id
1 'polypeptide(L)' 'MRLFIYGAVTSLGILGLSAHLLPQYQRELFFGWLGPFFAGVATIIFVQRASRKELRLITKTLSIGFAIKMVFYGAYIL' A
#
# COMPACT_ATOMS: atom_id res chain seq x y z
N MET A 1 13.69 -2.92 0.84
CA MET A 1 13.02 -1.88 0.02
C MET A 1 13.11 -2.12 -1.47
N ARG A 2 14.23 -2.66 -2.00
CA ARG A 2 14.40 -2.93 -3.44
C ARG A 2 13.22 -3.70 -4.07
N LEU A 3 12.81 -4.83 -3.46
CA LEU A 3 11.68 -5.62 -3.95
C LEU A 3 10.35 -4.84 -3.99
N PHE A 4 10.10 -4.00 -2.98
CA PHE A 4 8.91 -3.14 -2.95
C PHE A 4 8.93 -2.10 -4.07
N ILE A 5 10.10 -1.50 -4.33
CA ILE A 5 10.28 -0.54 -5.42
C ILE A 5 10.06 -1.21 -6.78
N TYR A 6 10.59 -2.42 -6.99
CA TYR A 6 10.35 -3.17 -8.22
C TYR A 6 8.86 -3.47 -8.40
N GLY A 7 8.18 -3.96 -7.36
CA GLY A 7 6.73 -4.17 -7.41
C GLY A 7 5.95 -2.88 -7.69
N ALA A 8 6.35 -1.76 -7.08
CA ALA A 8 5.74 -0.45 -7.32
C ALA A 8 5.86 -0.02 -8.79
N VAL A 9 7.07 -0.07 -9.35
CA VAL A 9 7.33 0.27 -10.75
C VAL A 9 6.56 -0.64 -11.70
N THR A 10 6.55 -1.96 -11.45
CA THR A 10 5.78 -2.90 -12.25
C THR A 10 4.28 -2.57 -12.19
N SER A 11 3.74 -2.29 -11.01
CA SER A 11 2.32 -1.94 -10.85
C SER A 11 1.95 -0.61 -11.52
N LEU A 12 2.85 0.38 -11.51
CA LEU A 12 2.70 1.63 -12.27
C LEU A 12 2.67 1.38 -13.77
N GLY A 13 3.52 0.48 -14.27
CA GLY A 13 3.50 0.06 -15.68
C GLY A 13 2.17 -0.58 -16.06
N ILE A 14 1.64 -1.47 -15.22
CA ILE A 14 0.31 -2.10 -15.42
C ILE A 14 -0.79 -1.04 -15.39
N LEU A 15 -0.72 -0.07 -14.48
CA LEU A 15 -1.67 1.04 -14.43
C LEU A 15 -1.64 1.85 -15.73
N GLY A 16 -0.46 2.20 -16.23
CA GLY A 16 -0.31 2.95 -17.49
C GLY A 16 -0.87 2.20 -18.70
N LEU A 17 -0.58 0.90 -18.82
CA LEU A 17 -1.14 0.04 -19.86
C LEU A 17 -2.66 -0.04 -19.76
N SER A 18 -3.19 -0.26 -18.55
CA SER A 18 -4.63 -0.36 -18.31
C SER A 18 -5.34 0.97 -18.60
N ALA A 19 -4.75 2.10 -18.22
CA ALA A 19 -5.26 3.45 -18.47
C ALA A 19 -5.27 3.82 -19.97
N HIS A 20 -4.39 3.21 -20.77
CA HIS A 20 -4.40 3.35 -22.22
C HIS A 20 -5.47 2.46 -22.87
N LEU A 21 -5.61 1.21 -22.43
CA LEU A 21 -6.61 0.26 -22.96
C LEU A 21 -8.04 0.61 -22.55
N LEU A 22 -8.21 1.25 -21.40
CA LEU A 22 -9.50 1.62 -20.80
C LEU A 22 -9.53 3.12 -20.47
N PRO A 23 -9.46 3.99 -21.48
CA PRO A 23 -9.31 5.44 -21.28
C PRO A 23 -10.48 6.07 -20.54
N GLN A 24 -11.68 5.50 -20.65
CA GLN A 24 -12.88 5.94 -19.93
C GLN A 24 -12.80 5.73 -18.40
N TYR A 25 -11.90 4.87 -17.91
CA TYR A 25 -11.76 4.56 -16.49
C TYR A 25 -10.45 5.09 -15.87
N GLN A 26 -9.80 6.06 -16.50
CA GLN A 26 -8.47 6.52 -16.07
C GLN A 26 -8.43 7.00 -14.62
N ARG A 27 -9.48 7.71 -14.17
CA ARG A 27 -9.54 8.23 -12.80
C ARG A 27 -9.74 7.09 -11.80
N GLU A 28 -10.67 6.21 -12.09
CA GLU A 28 -11.02 5.04 -11.29
C GLU A 28 -9.82 4.10 -11.15
N LEU A 29 -9.09 3.87 -12.24
CA LEU A 29 -7.85 3.08 -12.23
C LEU A 29 -6.75 3.77 -11.43
N PHE A 30 -6.56 5.07 -11.61
CA PHE A 30 -5.55 5.83 -10.88
C PHE A 30 -5.82 5.80 -9.38
N PHE A 31 -7.04 6.15 -8.96
CA PHE A 31 -7.41 6.10 -7.55
C PHE A 31 -7.37 4.66 -7.04
N GLY A 32 -8.01 3.71 -7.72
CA GLY A 32 -7.99 2.28 -7.34
C GLY A 32 -6.59 1.70 -7.12
N TRP A 33 -5.57 2.20 -7.83
CA TRP A 33 -4.17 1.87 -7.59
C TRP A 33 -3.52 2.68 -6.44
N LEU A 34 -3.81 3.97 -6.35
CA LEU A 34 -3.19 4.93 -5.41
C LEU A 34 -3.38 4.53 -3.95
N GLY A 35 -4.59 4.13 -3.56
CA GLY A 35 -4.88 3.75 -2.17
C GLY A 35 -4.06 2.55 -1.69
N PRO A 36 -4.14 1.39 -2.36
CA PRO A 36 -3.31 0.23 -2.05
C PRO A 36 -1.80 0.51 -2.10
N PHE A 37 -1.35 1.37 -3.02
CA PHE A 37 0.06 1.76 -3.10
C PHE A 37 0.52 2.46 -1.81
N PHE A 38 -0.18 3.50 -1.35
CA PHE A 38 0.17 4.19 -0.10
C PHE A 38 0.03 3.29 1.13
N ALA A 39 -1.00 2.45 1.19
CA ALA A 39 -1.16 1.46 2.26
C ALA A 39 0.02 0.49 2.30
N GLY A 40 0.53 0.07 1.13
CA GLY A 40 1.74 -0.73 1.00
C GLY A 40 2.99 -0.02 1.51
N VAL A 41 3.21 1.24 1.12
CA VAL A 41 4.34 2.06 1.59
C VAL A 41 4.32 2.19 3.12
N ALA A 42 3.17 2.56 3.68
CA ALA A 42 2.98 2.69 5.12
C ALA A 42 3.27 1.37 5.84
N THR A 43 2.79 0.25 5.30
CA THR A 43 3.04 -1.10 5.86
C THR A 43 4.52 -1.40 5.93
N ILE A 44 5.29 -1.15 4.86
CA ILE A 44 6.74 -1.38 4.84
C ILE A 44 7.46 -0.53 5.90
N ILE A 45 7.04 0.74 6.08
CA ILE A 45 7.59 1.61 7.12
C ILE A 45 7.29 1.05 8.51
N PHE A 46 6.06 0.59 8.77
CA PHE A 46 5.70 -0.04 10.04
C PHE A 46 6.50 -1.30 10.33
N VAL A 47 6.67 -2.17 9.33
CA VAL A 47 7.46 -3.41 9.46
C VAL A 47 8.93 -3.07 9.75
N GLN A 48 9.53 -2.10 9.06
CA GLN A 48 10.91 -1.67 9.34
C GLN A 48 11.08 -1.01 10.71
N ARG A 49 10.07 -0.26 11.18
CA ARG A 49 10.07 0.29 12.53
C ARG A 49 9.96 -0.80 13.57
N ALA A 50 9.11 -1.81 13.33
CA ALA A 50 8.93 -2.94 14.23
C ALA A 50 10.19 -3.81 14.30
N SER A 51 10.88 -4.06 13.19
CA SER A 51 12.08 -4.92 13.14
C SER A 51 13.26 -4.39 13.97
N ARG A 52 13.20 -3.13 14.44
CA ARG A 52 14.24 -2.49 15.26
C ARG A 52 13.88 -2.44 16.75
N LYS A 53 12.74 -3.01 17.15
CA LYS A 53 12.24 -2.97 18.54
C LYS A 53 12.41 -4.30 19.24
N GLU A 54 12.37 -4.28 20.57
CA GLU A 54 12.28 -5.48 21.40
C GLU A 54 11.04 -6.31 21.07
N LEU A 55 11.16 -7.64 21.23
CA LEU A 55 10.16 -8.63 20.82
C LEU A 55 8.73 -8.29 21.27
N ARG A 56 8.58 -7.81 22.52
CA ARG A 56 7.29 -7.45 23.12
C ARG A 56 6.63 -6.23 22.45
N LEU A 57 7.43 -5.33 21.88
CA LEU A 57 6.97 -4.11 21.19
C LEU A 57 6.72 -4.33 19.70
N ILE A 58 7.22 -5.42 19.12
CA ILE A 58 6.97 -5.81 17.72
C ILE A 58 5.48 -6.05 17.51
N THR A 59 4.87 -6.96 18.28
CA THR A 59 3.45 -7.31 18.16
C THR A 59 2.56 -6.08 18.32
N LYS A 60 2.81 -5.26 19.34
CA LYS A 60 2.06 -4.00 19.54
C LYS A 60 2.16 -3.07 18.33
N THR A 61 3.36 -2.90 17.78
CA THR A 61 3.59 -2.01 16.63
C THR A 61 2.89 -2.53 15.36
N LEU A 62 2.94 -3.84 15.12
CA LEU A 62 2.28 -4.47 13.98
C LEU A 62 0.75 -4.46 14.12
N SER A 63 0.20 -4.72 15.31
CA SER A 63 -1.24 -4.66 15.56
C SER A 63 -1.81 -3.25 15.34
N ILE A 64 -1.10 -2.21 15.78
CA ILE A 64 -1.49 -0.82 15.51
C ILE A 64 -1.48 -0.54 14.00
N GLY A 65 -0.40 -0.93 13.31
CA GLY A 65 -0.31 -0.78 11.86
C GLY A 65 -1.43 -1.49 11.11
N PHE A 66 -1.80 -2.70 11.56
CA PHE A 66 -2.91 -3.46 11.01
C PHE A 66 -4.26 -2.76 11.25
N ALA A 67 -4.53 -2.29 12.48
CA ALA A 67 -5.77 -1.58 12.79
C ALA A 67 -5.93 -0.31 11.94
N ILE A 68 -4.85 0.48 11.80
CA ILE A 68 -4.84 1.66 10.92
C ILE A 68 -5.14 1.27 9.48
N LYS A 69 -4.53 0.18 8.97
CA LYS A 69 -4.77 -0.32 7.62
C LYS A 69 -6.24 -0.72 7.42
N MET A 70 -6.86 -1.37 8.40
CA MET A 70 -8.28 -1.74 8.34
C MET A 70 -9.20 -0.52 8.27
N VAL A 71 -8.96 0.50 9.11
CA VAL A 71 -9.71 1.76 9.06
C VAL A 71 -9.53 2.45 7.72
N PHE A 72 -8.29 2.50 7.22
CA PHE A 72 -8.00 3.08 5.90
C PHE A 72 -8.79 2.39 4.80
N TYR A 73 -8.71 1.06 4.66
CA TYR A 73 -9.46 0.36 3.60
C TYR A 73 -10.98 0.47 3.78
N GLY A 74 -11.47 0.48 5.02
CA GLY A 74 -12.88 0.74 5.29
C GLY A 74 -13.33 2.10 4.74
N ALA A 75 -12.58 3.16 5.03
CA ALA A 75 -12.88 4.50 4.53
C ALA A 75 -12.57 4.70 3.04
N TYR A 76 -11.67 3.88 2.47
CA TYR A 76 -11.22 4.02 1.10
C TYR A 76 -12.14 3.34 0.08
N ILE A 77 -12.83 2.29 0.51
CA ILE A 77 -13.75 1.49 -0.33
C ILE A 77 -15.19 2.02 -0.25
N LEU A 78 -15.56 2.66 0.87
CA LEU A 78 -16.86 3.33 1.08
C LEU A 78 -16.89 4.70 0.39
#